data_AF-A0A061FNS4-F1
#
_entry.id   AF-A0A061FNS4-F1
#
_cell.length_a   1.000
_cell.length_b   1.000
_cell.length_c   1.000
_cell.angle_alpha   90.00
_cell.angle_beta   90.00
_cell.angle_gamma   90.00
#
_symmetry.space_group_name_H-M   'P 1'
#
loop_
_entity.id
_entity.type
_entity.pdbx_description
1 polymer ?
#
loop_
_entity_poly.entity_id
_entity_poly.type
_entity_poly.pdbx_seq_one_letter_code
_entity_poly.pdbx_strand_id
1 'polypeptide(L)'
;MSLSVGSPDMDECLRKAAQKGDIVEIYASIQRDGDIFRHIGEMEFVDTPLHIAAPRGWIDLAMEIMIFKPSFAKKLNPKGFTPIHLAMENGHEDLALHPIRLCTVQ
;
A
#
# COMPACT_ATOMS: atom_id res chain seq x y z
N MET A 1 -20.27 11.57 0.47
CA MET A 1 -20.01 10.59 1.55
C MET A 1 -19.64 9.28 0.88
N SER A 2 -18.35 9.03 0.70
CA SER A 2 -17.87 7.81 0.04
C SER A 2 -17.47 6.84 1.14
N LEU A 3 -18.37 5.93 1.51
CA LEU A 3 -18.03 4.80 2.37
C LEU A 3 -17.15 3.86 1.55
N SER A 4 -15.83 3.94 1.74
CA SER A 4 -14.93 2.87 1.31
C SER A 4 -15.23 1.66 2.19
N VAL A 5 -16.12 0.80 1.72
CA VAL A 5 -16.24 -0.57 2.21
C VAL A 5 -14.86 -1.18 2.03
N GLY A 6 -14.13 -1.35 3.12
CA GLY A 6 -12.84 -2.00 3.06
C GLY A 6 -13.06 -3.43 2.56
N SER A 7 -12.31 -3.82 1.53
CA SER A 7 -12.33 -5.19 1.05
C SER A 7 -12.12 -6.14 2.24
N PRO A 8 -12.93 -7.21 2.37
CA PRO A 8 -12.90 -8.14 3.50
C PRO A 8 -11.58 -8.92 3.63
N ASP A 9 -10.64 -8.70 2.71
CA ASP A 9 -9.42 -9.46 2.55
C ASP A 9 -8.17 -8.83 3.18
N MET A 10 -8.20 -7.52 3.49
CA MET A 10 -7.10 -6.86 4.19
C MET A 10 -7.35 -6.94 5.69
N ASP A 11 -6.37 -7.47 6.44
CA ASP A 11 -6.40 -7.49 7.90
C ASP A 11 -6.78 -6.10 8.46
N GLU A 12 -7.68 -6.09 9.45
CA GLU A 12 -8.26 -4.86 9.97
C GLU A 12 -7.19 -3.96 10.61
N CYS A 13 -6.23 -4.54 11.32
CA CYS A 13 -5.15 -3.79 11.95
C CYS A 13 -4.21 -3.22 10.89
N LEU A 14 -3.83 -4.03 9.90
CA LEU A 14 -3.04 -3.59 8.76
C LEU A 14 -3.73 -2.43 8.01
N ARG A 15 -5.04 -2.54 7.77
CA ARG A 15 -5.83 -1.48 7.12
C ARG A 15 -5.86 -0.21 7.94
N LYS A 16 -6.10 -0.29 9.25
CA LYS A 16 -6.13 0.87 10.16
C LYS A 16 -4.77 1.54 10.26
N ALA A 17 -3.69 0.76 10.35
CA ALA A 17 -2.32 1.27 10.35
C ALA A 17 -2.05 2.04 9.06
N ALA A 18 -2.38 1.39 7.93
CA ALA A 18 -2.27 1.98 6.62
C ALA A 18 -3.14 3.22 6.43
N GLN A 19 -4.24 3.40 7.18
CA GLN A 19 -5.13 4.57 7.20
C GLN A 19 -4.73 5.65 8.21
N LYS A 20 -3.72 5.42 9.04
CA LYS A 20 -3.22 6.40 10.00
C LYS A 20 -1.80 6.87 9.69
N GLY A 21 -1.13 6.25 8.71
CA GLY A 21 0.31 6.44 8.51
C GLY A 21 1.14 5.77 9.62
N ASP A 22 0.56 4.79 10.34
CA ASP A 22 1.18 4.22 11.54
C ASP A 22 2.13 3.08 11.16
N ILE A 23 3.40 3.44 10.94
CA ILE A 23 4.46 2.49 10.59
C ILE A 23 4.66 1.46 11.70
N VAL A 24 4.59 1.86 12.97
CA VAL A 24 4.82 0.95 14.10
C VAL A 24 3.79 -0.18 14.09
N GLU A 25 2.52 0.14 13.83
CA GLU A 25 1.47 -0.87 13.76
C GLU A 25 1.58 -1.77 12.51
N ILE A 26 2.14 -1.28 11.39
CA ILE A 26 2.48 -2.14 10.24
C ILE A 26 3.51 -3.18 10.66
N TYR A 27 4.59 -2.77 11.31
CA TYR A 27 5.62 -3.68 11.81
C TYR A 27 5.05 -4.67 12.84
N ALA A 28 4.20 -4.21 13.76
CA ALA A 28 3.55 -5.07 14.73
C ALA A 28 2.64 -6.11 14.05
N SER A 29 1.97 -5.74 12.96
CA SER A 29 1.14 -6.66 12.18
C SER A 29 1.96 -7.72 11.45
N ILE A 30 3.11 -7.34 10.85
CA ILE A 30 4.06 -8.27 10.23
C ILE A 30 4.68 -9.23 11.27
N GLN A 31 4.96 -8.75 12.48
CA GLN A 31 5.47 -9.61 13.56
C GLN A 31 4.44 -10.64 14.04
N ARG A 32 3.15 -10.27 14.05
CA ARG A 32 2.05 -11.20 14.39
C ARG A 32 1.82 -12.23 13.30
N ASP A 33 1.92 -11.81 12.04
CA ASP A 33 1.74 -12.65 10.87
C ASP A 33 2.74 -12.27 9.77
N GLY A 34 3.75 -13.14 9.59
CA GLY A 34 4.79 -12.92 8.58
C GLY A 34 4.31 -13.05 7.14
N ASP A 35 3.11 -13.60 6.91
CA ASP A 35 2.53 -13.81 5.59
C ASP A 35 1.30 -12.90 5.33
N ILE A 36 1.14 -11.84 6.15
CA ILE A 36 -0.02 -10.94 6.14
C ILE A 36 -0.31 -10.28 4.77
N PHE A 37 0.70 -10.21 3.88
CA PHE A 37 0.56 -9.65 2.54
C PHE A 37 0.24 -10.68 1.45
N ARG A 38 0.26 -11.99 1.74
CA ARG A 38 0.11 -13.04 0.73
C ARG A 38 -1.22 -12.99 0.01
N HIS A 39 -2.32 -13.05 0.77
CA HIS A 39 -3.67 -13.07 0.21
C HIS A 39 -3.93 -11.85 -0.68
N ILE A 40 -3.56 -10.66 -0.19
CA ILE A 40 -3.62 -9.41 -0.97
C ILE A 40 -2.74 -9.50 -2.22
N GLY A 41 -1.57 -10.13 -2.13
CA GLY A 41 -0.65 -10.32 -3.25
C GLY A 41 -1.23 -11.17 -4.39
N GLU A 42 -1.97 -12.22 -4.06
CA GLU A 42 -2.49 -13.22 -5.02
C GLU A 42 -3.68 -12.73 -5.86
N MET A 43 -4.41 -11.71 -5.40
CA MET A 43 -5.59 -11.21 -6.13
C MET A 43 -5.22 -10.55 -7.46
N GLU A 44 -6.16 -10.40 -8.40
CA GLU A 44 -5.86 -9.66 -9.63
C GLU A 44 -6.05 -8.15 -9.41
N PHE A 45 -7.19 -7.77 -8.82
CA PHE A 45 -7.56 -6.39 -8.52
C PHE A 45 -7.91 -6.22 -7.04
N VAL A 46 -7.12 -5.45 -6.29
CA VAL A 46 -7.34 -5.24 -4.85
C VAL A 46 -6.72 -3.94 -4.36
N ASP A 47 -7.38 -3.27 -3.42
CA ASP A 47 -6.76 -2.19 -2.65
C ASP A 47 -5.71 -2.77 -1.69
N THR A 48 -4.47 -2.33 -1.88
CA THR A 48 -3.35 -2.68 -1.01
C THR A 48 -3.13 -1.58 0.03
N PRO A 49 -2.39 -1.84 1.12
CA PRO A 49 -1.98 -0.77 2.04
C PRO A 49 -1.33 0.42 1.32
N LEU A 50 -0.64 0.15 0.20
CA LEU A 50 -0.02 1.17 -0.64
C LEU A 50 -1.04 2.06 -1.37
N HIS A 51 -2.18 1.52 -1.81
CA HIS A 51 -3.29 2.32 -2.37
C HIS A 51 -3.90 3.27 -1.33
N ILE A 52 -3.79 2.94 -0.04
CA ILE A 52 -4.25 3.79 1.05
C ILE A 52 -3.22 4.89 1.36
N ALA A 53 -1.94 4.53 1.43
CA ALA A 53 -0.86 5.45 1.80
C ALA A 53 -0.52 6.47 0.72
N ALA A 54 -0.51 6.04 -0.55
CA ALA A 54 -0.09 6.85 -1.69
C ALA A 54 -0.89 8.17 -1.89
N PRO A 55 -2.23 8.17 -1.96
CA PRO A 55 -3.01 9.40 -2.12
C PRO A 55 -3.02 10.32 -0.88
N ARG A 56 -2.39 9.89 0.22
CA ARG A 56 -2.28 10.68 1.46
C ARG A 56 -0.88 11.26 1.67
N GLY A 57 0.06 10.94 0.79
CA GLY A 57 1.44 11.43 0.89
C GLY A 57 2.20 10.83 2.07
N TRP A 58 1.81 9.66 2.57
CA TRP A 58 2.58 8.94 3.58
C TRP A 58 3.79 8.27 2.94
N ILE A 59 4.77 9.09 2.54
CA ILE A 59 5.94 8.66 1.76
C ILE A 59 6.73 7.59 2.52
N ASP A 60 7.03 7.81 3.81
CA ASP A 60 7.81 6.85 4.61
C ASP A 60 7.09 5.50 4.71
N LEU A 61 5.80 5.52 5.03
CA LEU A 61 4.98 4.31 5.10
C LEU A 61 4.92 3.59 3.73
N ALA A 62 4.73 4.35 2.65
CA ALA A 62 4.67 3.80 1.31
C ALA A 62 6.00 3.13 0.92
N MET A 63 7.13 3.73 1.27
CA MET A 63 8.46 3.16 1.06
C MET A 63 8.64 1.86 1.84
N GLU A 64 8.26 1.83 3.12
CA GLU A 64 8.30 0.62 3.95
C GLU A 64 7.47 -0.51 3.31
N ILE A 65 6.23 -0.22 2.89
CA ILE A 65 5.37 -1.22 2.22
C ILE A 65 6.00 -1.69 0.91
N MET A 66 6.60 -0.80 0.11
CA MET A 66 7.28 -1.16 -1.13
C MET A 66 8.53 -2.03 -0.88
N ILE A 67 9.24 -1.84 0.24
CA ILE A 67 10.36 -2.70 0.64
C ILE A 67 9.88 -4.11 0.97
N PHE A 68 8.80 -4.24 1.75
CA PHE A 68 8.26 -5.55 2.11
C PHE A 68 7.59 -6.28 0.94
N LYS A 69 6.87 -5.54 0.09
CA LYS A 69 6.11 -6.13 -1.02
C LYS A 69 6.18 -5.26 -2.28
N PRO A 70 7.31 -5.27 -3.02
CA PRO A 70 7.49 -4.45 -4.22
C PRO A 70 6.39 -4.62 -5.28
N SER A 71 5.80 -5.82 -5.36
CA SER A 71 4.70 -6.13 -6.28
C SER A 71 3.47 -5.24 -6.07
N PHE A 72 3.28 -4.65 -4.89
CA PHE A 72 2.14 -3.76 -4.62
C PHE A 72 2.21 -2.45 -5.40
N ALA A 73 3.38 -2.00 -5.85
CA ALA A 73 3.51 -0.78 -6.66
C ALA A 73 2.81 -0.89 -8.02
N LYS A 74 2.68 -2.11 -8.56
CA LYS A 74 2.06 -2.39 -9.87
C LYS A 74 0.65 -2.96 -9.77
N LYS A 75 0.17 -3.26 -8.56
CA LYS A 75 -1.20 -3.76 -8.33
C LYS A 75 -2.21 -2.72 -8.80
N LEU A 76 -3.29 -3.21 -9.40
CA LEU A 76 -4.46 -2.41 -9.70
C LEU A 76 -5.49 -2.64 -8.60
N ASN A 77 -6.17 -1.58 -8.17
CA ASN A 77 -7.36 -1.70 -7.35
C ASN A 77 -8.60 -2.01 -8.20
N PRO A 78 -9.79 -2.24 -7.61
CA PRO A 78 -11.01 -2.53 -8.36
C PRO A 78 -11.46 -1.42 -9.33
N LYS A 79 -10.90 -0.22 -9.22
CA LYS A 79 -11.14 0.90 -10.16
C LYS A 79 -10.12 0.96 -11.30
N GLY A 80 -9.15 0.04 -11.33
CA GLY A 80 -8.10 -0.02 -12.36
C GLY A 80 -6.95 0.96 -12.14
N PHE A 81 -6.78 1.51 -10.94
CA PHE A 81 -5.68 2.43 -10.63
C PHE A 81 -4.56 1.71 -9.88
N THR A 82 -3.30 2.09 -10.15
CA THR A 82 -2.18 1.74 -9.27
C THR A 82 -2.07 2.73 -8.12
N PRO A 83 -1.31 2.43 -7.05
CA PRO A 83 -1.08 3.39 -5.97
C PRO A 83 -0.46 4.70 -6.47
N ILE A 84 0.43 4.62 -7.47
CA ILE A 84 1.10 5.80 -8.04
C ILE A 84 0.10 6.68 -8.80
N HIS A 85 -0.86 6.11 -9.54
CA HIS A 85 -1.93 6.91 -10.16
C HIS A 85 -2.66 7.73 -9.09
N LEU A 86 -3.01 7.09 -7.96
CA LEU A 86 -3.68 7.77 -6.86
C LEU A 86 -2.80 8.84 -6.18
N ALA A 87 -1.49 8.61 -6.06
CA ALA A 87 -0.55 9.62 -5.56
C ALA A 87 -0.54 10.88 -6.44
N MET A 88 -0.46 10.68 -7.76
CA MET A 88 -0.44 11.75 -8.76
C MET A 88 -1.73 12.56 -8.73
N GLU A 89 -2.89 11.89 -8.70
CA GLU A 89 -4.19 12.57 -8.60
C GLU A 89 -4.34 13.43 -7.33
N ASN A 90 -3.56 13.13 -6.28
CA ASN A 90 -3.58 13.86 -5.01
C ASN A 90 -2.36 14.80 -4.82
N GLY A 91 -1.53 15.00 -5.84
CA GLY A 91 -0.39 15.93 -5.79
C GLY A 91 0.83 15.42 -5.02
N HIS A 92 0.95 14.11 -4.81
CA HIS A 92 2.09 13.47 -4.14
C HIS A 92 3.09 12.92 -5.16
N GLU A 93 3.57 13.78 -6.04
CA GLU A 93 4.44 13.41 -7.17
C GLU A 93 5.78 12.83 -6.72
N ASP A 94 6.28 13.28 -5.56
CA ASP A 94 7.50 12.78 -4.93
C ASP A 94 7.49 11.26 -4.77
N LEU A 95 6.32 10.69 -4.48
CA LEU A 95 6.12 9.25 -4.31
C LEU A 95 6.38 8.44 -5.59
N ALA A 96 6.34 9.06 -6.78
CA ALA A 96 6.69 8.42 -8.04
C ALA A 96 8.12 8.71 -8.51
N LEU A 97 8.80 9.67 -7.88
CA LEU A 97 10.24 9.86 -8.07
C LEU A 97 11.04 8.83 -7.26
N HIS A 98 10.54 8.46 -6.08
CA HIS A 98 11.15 7.47 -5.19
C HIS A 98 11.19 5.98 -5.65
N PRO A 99 10.24 5.43 -6.45
CA PRO A 99 10.23 4.01 -6.85
C PRO A 99 11.43 3.60 -7.70
N ILE A 100 12.15 4.56 -8.32
CA ILE A 100 13.23 4.30 -9.28
C ILE A 100 14.47 3.68 -8.61
N ARG A 101 14.61 3.75 -7.28
CA ARG A 101 15.78 3.19 -6.58
C ARG A 101 15.64 1.77 -6.04
N LEU A 102 14.44 1.20 -5.99
CA LEU A 102 14.23 -0.13 -5.41
C LEU A 102 14.21 -1.27 -6.45
N CYS A 103 14.29 -0.96 -7.75
CA CYS A 103 14.25 -1.96 -8.83
C CYS A 103 15.61 -2.46 -9.36
N THR A 104 16.76 -2.05 -8.80
CA THR A 104 18.07 -2.39 -9.42
C THR A 104 18.84 -3.57 -8.84
N VAL A 105 18.37 -4.28 -7.81
CA VAL A 105 19.02 -5.55 -7.40
C VAL A 105 18.08 -6.40 -6.55
N GLN A 106 17.48 -7.40 -7.18
CA GLN A 106 17.15 -8.68 -6.56
C GLN A 106 17.37 -9.79 -7.58
#